data_AF-S8DQS2-F1
#
_entry.id   AF-S8DQS2-F1
#
_cell.length_a   1.000
_cell.length_b   1.000
_cell.length_c   1.000
_cell.angle_alpha   90.00
_cell.angle_beta   90.00
_cell.angle_gamma   90.00
#
_symmetry.space_group_name_H-M   'P 1'
#
loop_
_entity.id
_entity.type
_entity.pdbx_description
1 polymer ?
#
loop_
_entity_poly.entity_id
_entity_poly.type
_entity_poly.pdbx_seq_one_letter_code
_entity_poly.pdbx_strand_id
1 'polypeptide(L)'
;MRRWLGSEDERRASEVQPDSRPREVPVESELHAEIGGRLQEIISTLKSACRYAPRDADDILQTERILSEGLGLPLPLVWQIIEDAGYWIRSLGRCGNLLVTAFGAEVQESLCCTATIPPYVKSYKPLRRVVFTIESHDQGWRTSDDGGSWTWFEVGGKIASRRHLVHNIPASRDYHTHRIQWDNALHDDSPADGQLLEWMSSIAGRQELSVFARAQFGGWANHVRKVSIEVYCACV
;
A
#
# COMPACT_ATOMS: atom_id res chain seq x y z
N MET A 1 -13.64 16.16 78.13
CA MET A 1 -14.98 15.71 78.59
C MET A 1 -15.94 16.90 78.41
N ARG A 2 -16.94 16.77 77.51
CA ARG A 2 -18.05 17.73 77.23
C ARG A 2 -17.65 19.08 76.60
N ARG A 3 -18.39 19.70 75.68
CA ARG A 3 -19.43 19.34 74.70
C ARG A 3 -19.53 20.56 73.77
N TRP A 4 -19.60 20.36 72.46
CA TRP A 4 -19.83 21.41 71.46
C TRP A 4 -21.31 21.83 71.42
N LEU A 5 -21.51 23.14 71.23
CA LEU A 5 -22.45 23.89 70.35
C LEU A 5 -23.71 23.14 69.87
N GLY A 6 -24.90 23.73 69.88
CA GLY A 6 -25.25 25.07 69.42
C GLY A 6 -26.38 24.89 68.40
N SER A 7 -27.49 25.58 68.62
CA SER A 7 -28.80 25.41 67.99
C SER A 7 -28.84 25.72 66.49
N GLU A 8 -29.69 24.96 65.79
CA GLU A 8 -30.59 25.34 64.68
C GLU A 8 -30.06 26.19 63.53
N ASP A 9 -30.07 25.62 62.33
CA ASP A 9 -30.44 26.39 61.13
C ASP A 9 -31.26 25.52 60.17
N GLU A 10 -32.44 26.02 59.83
CA GLU A 10 -33.37 25.48 58.87
C GLU A 10 -32.76 25.43 57.48
N ARG A 11 -32.87 24.29 56.79
CA ARG A 11 -32.96 24.27 55.32
C ARG A 11 -33.57 22.96 54.84
N ARG A 12 -34.84 23.04 54.46
CA ARG A 12 -35.54 22.08 53.59
C ARG A 12 -34.67 21.82 52.35
N ALA A 13 -34.09 20.63 52.27
CA ALA A 13 -33.57 20.11 51.02
C ALA A 13 -34.76 19.55 50.21
N SER A 14 -35.25 20.35 49.27
CA SER A 14 -36.13 19.86 48.21
C SER A 14 -35.27 18.98 47.28
N GLU A 15 -35.50 17.68 47.33
CA GLU A 15 -35.00 16.70 46.35
C GLU A 15 -35.46 17.10 44.95
N VAL A 16 -34.57 17.69 44.15
CA VAL A 16 -34.78 17.88 42.72
C VAL A 16 -34.49 16.54 42.06
N GLN A 17 -35.55 15.83 41.66
CA GLN A 17 -35.44 14.68 40.77
C GLN A 17 -34.70 15.09 39.49
N PRO A 18 -33.69 14.32 39.02
CA PRO A 18 -33.07 14.60 37.73
C PRO A 18 -34.10 14.33 36.64
N ASP A 19 -34.38 15.35 35.84
CA ASP A 19 -35.23 15.30 34.65
C ASP A 19 -34.68 14.21 33.70
N SER A 20 -35.31 13.05 33.72
CA SER A 20 -35.00 11.91 32.85
C SER A 20 -35.61 12.15 31.47
N ARG A 21 -35.19 13.22 30.80
CA ARG A 21 -35.37 13.33 29.36
C ARG A 21 -34.26 12.55 28.69
N PRO A 22 -34.57 11.62 27.77
CA PRO A 22 -33.53 11.00 26.95
C PRO A 22 -32.77 12.13 26.24
N ARG A 23 -31.43 12.10 26.34
CA ARG A 23 -30.57 12.92 25.49
C ARG A 23 -30.91 12.55 24.05
N GLU A 24 -31.69 13.40 23.37
CA GLU A 24 -31.85 13.34 21.93
C GLU A 24 -30.44 13.43 21.34
N VAL A 25 -29.95 12.28 20.85
CA VAL A 25 -28.77 12.26 19.99
C VAL A 25 -29.17 13.12 18.78
N PRO A 26 -28.40 14.17 18.41
CA PRO A 26 -28.82 15.06 17.34
C PRO A 26 -29.03 14.24 16.08
N VAL A 27 -30.23 14.28 15.51
CA VAL A 27 -30.63 13.56 14.29
C VAL A 27 -29.64 13.82 13.13
N GLU A 28 -28.96 14.97 13.14
CA GLU A 28 -27.86 15.30 12.22
C GLU A 28 -26.67 14.34 12.32
N SER A 29 -26.32 13.84 13.52
CA SER A 29 -25.21 12.90 13.71
C SER A 29 -25.48 11.55 13.06
N GLU A 30 -26.73 11.07 13.12
CA GLU A 30 -27.11 9.78 12.53
C GLU A 30 -27.20 9.91 11.00
N LEU A 31 -27.74 11.02 10.49
CA LEU A 31 -27.79 11.29 9.06
C LEU A 31 -26.38 11.41 8.44
N HIS A 32 -25.45 12.09 9.13
CA HIS A 32 -24.06 12.19 8.68
C HIS A 32 -23.35 10.83 8.66
N ALA A 33 -23.59 9.99 9.67
CA ALA A 33 -23.04 8.64 9.73
C ALA A 33 -23.61 7.74 8.61
N GLU A 34 -24.91 7.84 8.33
CA GLU A 34 -25.57 7.10 7.25
C GLU A 34 -25.06 7.52 5.88
N ILE A 35 -24.95 8.84 5.63
CA ILE A 35 -24.36 9.38 4.40
C ILE A 35 -22.90 8.91 4.26
N GLY A 36 -22.12 8.96 5.33
CA GLY A 36 -20.75 8.45 5.36
C GLY A 36 -20.67 6.97 4.97
N GLY A 37 -21.52 6.12 5.55
CA GLY A 37 -21.58 4.69 5.25
C GLY A 37 -21.93 4.41 3.79
N ARG A 38 -22.95 5.09 3.25
CA ARG A 38 -23.35 4.93 1.84
C ARG A 38 -22.29 5.42 0.87
N LEU A 39 -21.60 6.52 1.19
CA LEU A 39 -20.47 7.01 0.39
C LEU A 39 -19.31 6.01 0.39
N GLN A 40 -18.98 5.41 1.54
CA GLN A 40 -17.94 4.38 1.62
C GLN A 40 -18.28 3.14 0.79
N GLU A 41 -19.54 2.71 0.81
CA GLU A 41 -20.01 1.58 0.01
C GLU A 41 -19.91 1.87 -1.49
N ILE A 42 -20.33 3.07 -1.93
CA ILE A 42 -20.20 3.52 -3.33
C ILE A 42 -18.73 3.61 -3.73
N ILE A 43 -17.88 4.21 -2.89
CA ILE A 43 -16.43 4.32 -3.14
C ILE A 43 -15.82 2.93 -3.27
N SER A 44 -16.15 2.00 -2.37
CA SER A 44 -15.67 0.61 -2.41
C SER A 44 -16.12 -0.09 -3.70
N THR A 45 -17.39 0.07 -4.06
CA THR A 45 -17.97 -0.50 -5.28
C THR A 45 -17.29 0.07 -6.53
N LEU A 46 -17.10 1.38 -6.62
CA LEU A 46 -16.42 2.04 -7.74
C LEU A 46 -14.94 1.62 -7.84
N LYS A 47 -14.22 1.54 -6.70
CA LYS A 47 -12.86 1.00 -6.63
C LYS A 47 -12.77 -0.44 -7.13
N SER A 48 -13.82 -1.23 -6.93
CA SER A 48 -13.89 -2.61 -7.41
C SER A 48 -14.26 -2.72 -8.90
N ALA A 49 -15.11 -1.80 -9.40
CA ALA A 49 -15.76 -1.89 -10.71
C ALA A 49 -14.94 -1.30 -11.87
N CYS A 50 -14.12 -0.27 -11.63
CA CYS A 50 -13.34 0.39 -12.69
C CYS A 50 -11.84 0.38 -12.35
N ARG A 51 -11.15 -0.69 -12.73
CA ARG A 51 -9.67 -0.72 -12.75
C ARG A 51 -9.13 -0.35 -14.13
N TYR A 52 -9.70 0.67 -14.78
CA TYR A 52 -9.00 1.26 -15.91
C TYR A 52 -7.80 2.02 -15.36
N ALA A 53 -6.62 1.43 -15.48
CA ALA A 53 -5.39 2.15 -15.25
C ALA A 53 -5.00 2.80 -16.59
N PRO A 54 -4.78 4.13 -16.62
CA PRO A 54 -4.19 4.82 -17.75
C PRO A 54 -3.01 4.04 -18.32
N ARG A 55 -3.00 3.87 -19.64
CA ARG A 55 -1.92 3.15 -20.34
C ARG A 55 -0.71 4.05 -20.56
N ASP A 56 -0.96 5.33 -20.75
CA ASP A 56 0.04 6.36 -20.97
C ASP A 56 -0.47 7.72 -20.45
N ALA A 57 0.33 8.76 -20.67
CA ALA A 57 0.03 10.11 -20.21
C ALA A 57 -1.13 10.75 -20.96
N ASP A 58 -1.41 10.34 -22.20
CA ASP A 58 -2.46 10.94 -23.03
C ASP A 58 -3.84 10.61 -22.44
N ASP A 59 -4.04 9.39 -21.93
CA ASP A 59 -5.27 9.00 -21.22
C ASP A 59 -5.55 9.94 -20.01
N ILE A 60 -4.49 10.34 -19.28
CA ILE A 60 -4.60 11.22 -18.10
C ILE A 60 -4.88 12.65 -18.54
N LEU A 61 -4.13 13.17 -19.52
CA LEU A 61 -4.30 14.53 -20.04
C LEU A 61 -5.67 14.72 -20.69
N GLN A 62 -6.18 13.69 -21.39
CA GLN A 62 -7.53 13.71 -21.94
C GLN A 62 -8.58 13.74 -20.83
N THR A 63 -8.38 12.96 -19.76
CA THR A 63 -9.28 12.98 -18.60
C THR A 63 -9.26 14.34 -17.90
N GLU A 64 -8.08 14.94 -17.71
CA GLU A 64 -7.93 16.29 -17.17
C GLU A 64 -8.69 17.33 -18.00
N ARG A 65 -8.57 17.28 -19.33
CA ARG A 65 -9.29 18.19 -20.25
C ARG A 65 -10.80 17.99 -20.18
N ILE A 66 -11.28 16.74 -20.14
CA ILE A 66 -12.72 16.45 -20.02
C ILE A 66 -13.26 17.04 -18.72
N LEU A 67 -12.54 16.87 -17.60
CA LEU A 67 -12.96 17.39 -16.30
C LEU A 67 -12.85 18.92 -16.22
N SER A 68 -11.78 19.51 -16.75
CA SER A 68 -11.55 20.96 -16.66
C SER A 68 -12.33 21.76 -17.71
N GLU A 69 -12.22 21.41 -18.98
CA GLU A 69 -12.87 22.11 -20.10
C GLU A 69 -14.30 21.61 -20.31
N GLY A 70 -14.53 20.30 -20.21
CA GLY A 70 -15.85 19.70 -20.46
C GLY A 70 -16.85 19.92 -19.32
N LEU A 71 -16.41 19.79 -18.07
CA LEU A 71 -17.25 20.00 -16.88
C LEU A 71 -17.02 21.35 -16.18
N GLY A 72 -16.06 22.15 -16.63
CA GLY A 72 -15.77 23.47 -16.05
C GLY A 72 -15.13 23.42 -14.67
N LEU A 73 -14.53 22.29 -14.27
CA LEU A 73 -13.91 22.16 -12.94
C LEU A 73 -12.57 22.90 -12.88
N PRO A 74 -12.28 23.64 -11.79
CA PRO A 74 -10.96 24.21 -11.56
C PRO A 74 -9.86 23.14 -11.53
N LEU A 75 -8.73 23.40 -12.18
CA LEU A 75 -7.59 22.45 -12.24
C LEU A 75 -7.19 21.83 -10.89
N PRO A 76 -7.13 22.57 -9.76
CA PRO A 76 -6.80 21.97 -8.47
C PRO A 76 -7.76 20.85 -8.05
N LEU A 77 -9.06 21.01 -8.32
CA LEU A 77 -10.06 19.98 -8.03
C LEU A 77 -9.94 18.80 -8.99
N VAL A 78 -9.64 19.06 -10.26
CA VAL A 78 -9.42 18.01 -11.26
C VAL A 78 -8.25 17.11 -10.86
N TRP A 79 -7.11 17.71 -10.47
CA TRP A 79 -5.95 16.96 -10.03
C TRP A 79 -6.22 16.17 -8.75
N GLN A 80 -6.96 16.74 -7.81
CA GLN A 80 -7.39 16.03 -6.61
C GLN A 80 -8.28 14.83 -6.96
N ILE A 81 -9.23 14.99 -7.88
CA ILE A 81 -10.08 13.88 -8.35
C ILE A 81 -9.23 12.76 -8.98
N ILE A 82 -8.28 13.11 -9.86
CA ILE A 82 -7.39 12.13 -10.51
C ILE A 82 -6.54 11.38 -9.47
N GLU A 83 -6.00 12.11 -8.48
CA GLU A 83 -5.19 11.54 -7.40
C GLU A 83 -6.01 10.62 -6.49
N ASP A 84 -7.19 11.07 -6.03
CA ASP A 84 -8.07 10.32 -5.13
C ASP A 84 -8.70 9.10 -5.82
N ALA A 85 -8.94 9.20 -7.13
CA ALA A 85 -9.38 8.07 -7.95
C ALA A 85 -8.28 7.03 -8.18
N GLY A 86 -7.02 7.34 -7.88
CA GLY A 86 -5.88 6.48 -8.21
C GLY A 86 -5.69 6.33 -9.71
N TYR A 87 -6.06 7.33 -10.50
CA TYR A 87 -6.04 7.31 -11.96
C TYR A 87 -4.61 7.59 -12.47
N TRP A 88 -3.75 6.59 -12.30
CA TRP A 88 -2.31 6.67 -12.52
C TRP A 88 -1.85 5.74 -13.65
N ILE A 89 -0.78 6.14 -14.38
CA ILE A 89 -0.20 5.27 -15.41
C ILE A 89 0.29 3.98 -14.78
N ARG A 90 -0.06 2.84 -15.38
CA ARG A 90 0.44 1.53 -14.94
C ARG A 90 1.49 0.95 -15.87
N SER A 91 2.68 0.73 -15.34
CA SER A 91 3.73 -0.08 -15.94
C SER A 91 3.77 -1.47 -15.33
N LEU A 92 4.07 -2.49 -16.16
CA LEU A 92 4.04 -3.90 -15.75
C LEU A 92 5.29 -4.64 -16.23
N GLY A 93 5.97 -5.32 -15.30
CA GLY A 93 7.00 -6.32 -15.59
C GLY A 93 6.51 -7.70 -15.18
N ARG A 94 6.81 -8.74 -15.99
CA ARG A 94 6.47 -10.13 -15.67
C ARG A 94 7.59 -11.09 -16.06
N CYS A 95 7.70 -12.16 -15.29
CA CYS A 95 8.53 -13.32 -15.56
C CYS A 95 7.73 -14.60 -15.33
N GLY A 96 8.05 -15.64 -16.11
CA GLY A 96 7.53 -16.98 -15.92
C GLY A 96 8.44 -17.82 -15.03
N ASN A 97 8.64 -19.07 -15.43
CA ASN A 97 9.44 -20.01 -14.65
C ASN A 97 10.92 -19.60 -14.61
N LEU A 98 11.51 -19.64 -13.43
CA LEU A 98 12.93 -19.37 -13.19
C LEU A 98 13.43 -20.27 -12.04
N LEU A 99 14.69 -20.70 -12.12
CA LEU A 99 15.36 -21.46 -11.07
C LEU A 99 16.66 -20.76 -10.71
N VAL A 100 16.86 -20.50 -9.41
CA VAL A 100 18.11 -19.97 -8.87
C VAL A 100 18.66 -20.97 -7.87
N THR A 101 19.80 -21.60 -8.19
CA THR A 101 20.41 -22.64 -7.36
C THR A 101 21.72 -22.13 -6.78
N ALA A 102 21.91 -22.30 -5.48
CA ALA A 102 23.18 -22.00 -4.81
C ALA A 102 24.06 -23.25 -4.72
N PHE A 103 25.36 -23.08 -5.01
CA PHE A 103 26.36 -24.17 -5.01
C PHE A 103 27.36 -24.09 -3.84
N GLY A 104 27.34 -23.00 -3.09
CA GLY A 104 28.27 -22.73 -1.99
C GLY A 104 27.72 -21.64 -1.08
N ALA A 105 28.57 -21.01 -0.26
CA ALA A 105 28.15 -19.96 0.68
C ALA A 105 27.76 -18.62 0.00
N GLU A 106 28.10 -18.46 -1.28
CA GLU A 106 27.81 -17.25 -2.04
C GLU A 106 26.33 -17.14 -2.41
N VAL A 107 25.87 -15.89 -2.49
CA VAL A 107 24.53 -15.57 -2.97
C VAL A 107 24.51 -15.73 -4.49
N GLN A 108 23.62 -16.58 -4.98
CA GLN A 108 23.28 -16.66 -6.40
C GLN A 108 22.02 -15.83 -6.64
N GLU A 109 22.01 -15.09 -7.74
CA GLU A 109 20.87 -14.25 -8.10
C GLU A 109 20.52 -14.36 -9.57
N SER A 110 19.25 -14.09 -9.89
CA SER A 110 18.81 -13.91 -11.27
C SER A 110 17.73 -12.85 -11.36
N LEU A 111 17.77 -12.08 -12.45
CA LEU A 111 16.76 -11.07 -12.78
C LEU A 111 15.46 -11.79 -13.16
N CYS A 112 14.39 -11.53 -12.41
CA CYS A 112 13.06 -12.00 -12.74
C CYS A 112 12.47 -11.13 -13.85
N CYS A 113 12.14 -9.89 -13.51
CA CYS A 113 11.47 -8.96 -14.42
C CYS A 113 11.72 -7.52 -14.05
N THR A 114 11.44 -6.63 -15.00
CA THR A 114 11.63 -5.18 -14.87
C THR A 114 10.35 -4.45 -15.27
N ALA A 115 9.99 -3.40 -14.52
CA ALA A 115 9.03 -2.39 -14.94
C ALA A 115 9.73 -1.03 -15.09
N THR A 116 9.46 -0.36 -16.21
CA THR A 116 10.01 0.97 -16.50
C THR A 116 9.04 2.06 -16.03
N ILE A 117 9.56 3.05 -15.31
CA ILE A 117 8.81 4.24 -14.93
C ILE A 117 8.59 5.10 -16.18
N PRO A 118 7.35 5.50 -16.51
CA PRO A 118 7.09 6.29 -17.70
C PRO A 118 7.89 7.60 -17.72
N PRO A 119 8.25 8.13 -18.91
CA PRO A 119 9.05 9.34 -19.02
C PRO A 119 8.31 10.62 -18.62
N TYR A 120 6.98 10.66 -18.79
CA TYR A 120 6.14 11.85 -18.60
C TYR A 120 5.37 11.77 -17.28
N VAL A 121 6.09 11.60 -16.18
CA VAL A 121 5.54 11.54 -14.81
C VAL A 121 5.89 12.82 -14.04
N LYS A 122 5.23 13.04 -12.90
CA LYS A 122 5.57 14.14 -11.97
C LYS A 122 7.06 14.17 -11.63
N SER A 123 7.65 15.36 -11.56
CA SER A 123 9.06 15.52 -11.20
C SER A 123 9.32 15.19 -9.72
N TYR A 124 8.31 15.36 -8.86
CA TYR A 124 8.38 15.07 -7.44
C TYR A 124 7.39 13.97 -7.07
N LYS A 125 7.90 12.93 -6.40
CA LYS A 125 7.13 11.76 -5.97
C LYS A 125 6.24 11.19 -7.09
N PRO A 126 6.76 10.80 -8.26
CA PRO A 126 5.92 10.24 -9.32
C PRO A 126 5.32 8.89 -8.94
N LEU A 127 6.05 8.09 -8.15
CA LEU A 127 5.66 6.74 -7.80
C LEU A 127 4.61 6.75 -6.68
N ARG A 128 3.40 6.25 -6.99
CA ARG A 128 2.26 6.22 -6.07
C ARG A 128 2.03 4.86 -5.46
N ARG A 129 2.19 3.81 -6.24
CA ARG A 129 2.04 2.43 -5.76
C ARG A 129 2.98 1.49 -6.49
N VAL A 130 3.49 0.52 -5.76
CA VAL A 130 4.14 -0.67 -6.33
C VAL A 130 3.47 -1.91 -5.79
N VAL A 131 3.15 -2.85 -6.66
CA VAL A 131 2.58 -4.15 -6.30
C VAL A 131 3.45 -5.26 -6.85
N PHE A 132 3.86 -6.17 -5.96
CA PHE A 132 4.57 -7.39 -6.32
C PHE A 132 3.61 -8.57 -6.17
N THR A 133 3.64 -9.48 -7.13
CA THR A 133 3.01 -10.80 -7.01
C THR A 133 4.05 -11.84 -7.38
N ILE A 134 4.47 -12.62 -6.40
CA ILE A 134 5.55 -13.59 -6.50
C ILE A 134 4.96 -14.95 -6.16
N GLU A 135 5.23 -15.93 -6.99
CA GLU A 135 4.77 -17.29 -6.80
C GLU A 135 5.94 -18.24 -6.92
N SER A 136 6.33 -18.82 -5.79
CA SER A 136 7.59 -19.53 -5.65
C SER A 136 7.58 -20.49 -4.46
N HIS A 137 8.61 -21.32 -4.40
CA HIS A 137 8.89 -22.18 -3.26
C HIS A 137 10.41 -22.42 -3.15
N ASP A 138 10.85 -23.00 -2.04
CA ASP A 138 12.25 -23.38 -1.86
C ASP A 138 12.49 -24.87 -2.16
N GLN A 139 13.66 -25.42 -1.88
CA GLN A 139 13.99 -26.82 -2.20
C GLN A 139 13.11 -27.87 -1.49
N GLY A 140 12.37 -27.48 -0.44
CA GLY A 140 11.42 -28.36 0.22
C GLY A 140 11.97 -29.24 1.33
N TRP A 141 13.18 -28.98 1.81
CA TRP A 141 13.78 -29.68 2.94
C TRP A 141 14.84 -28.80 3.61
N ARG A 142 15.09 -29.04 4.90
CA ARG A 142 16.17 -28.41 5.67
C ARG A 142 16.73 -29.39 6.69
N THR A 143 18.02 -29.27 7.00
CA THR A 143 18.70 -30.12 8.00
C THR A 143 18.59 -29.60 9.43
N SER A 144 18.30 -28.31 9.61
CA SER A 144 18.23 -27.63 10.91
C SER A 144 17.20 -26.50 10.85
N ASP A 145 16.73 -26.04 12.02
CA ASP A 145 15.82 -24.88 12.14
C ASP A 145 16.60 -23.55 12.21
N ASP A 146 17.63 -23.43 11.39
CA ASP A 146 18.77 -22.51 11.52
C ASP A 146 18.55 -21.08 11.01
N GLY A 147 17.30 -20.60 10.94
CA GLY A 147 17.04 -19.18 10.67
C GLY A 147 16.16 -18.85 9.46
N GLY A 148 15.43 -19.82 8.91
CA GLY A 148 14.37 -19.58 7.91
C GLY A 148 14.70 -20.13 6.53
N SER A 149 14.26 -19.44 5.47
CA SER A 149 14.54 -19.84 4.09
C SER A 149 15.71 -19.03 3.54
N TRP A 150 16.72 -19.70 2.98
CA TRP A 150 17.83 -19.04 2.29
C TRP A 150 17.52 -18.77 0.81
N THR A 151 16.23 -18.60 0.50
CA THR A 151 15.74 -18.14 -0.79
C THR A 151 14.79 -16.97 -0.59
N TRP A 152 15.01 -15.89 -1.34
CA TRP A 152 14.27 -14.64 -1.14
C TRP A 152 14.23 -13.80 -2.41
N PHE A 153 13.51 -12.68 -2.33
CA PHE A 153 13.36 -11.72 -3.41
C PHE A 153 13.73 -10.31 -2.96
N GLU A 154 14.29 -9.56 -3.90
CA GLU A 154 14.60 -8.14 -3.72
C GLU A 154 14.13 -7.35 -4.93
N VAL A 155 13.85 -6.06 -4.71
CA VAL A 155 13.61 -5.08 -5.78
C VAL A 155 14.69 -4.01 -5.73
N GLY A 156 15.08 -3.50 -6.88
CA GLY A 156 15.94 -2.33 -6.98
C GLY A 156 16.08 -1.88 -8.42
N GLY A 157 16.78 -0.78 -8.63
CA GLY A 157 17.11 -0.28 -9.96
C GLY A 157 18.63 -0.11 -10.11
N LYS A 158 19.05 0.39 -11.28
CA LYS A 158 20.44 0.85 -11.44
C LYS A 158 20.79 1.99 -10.47
N ILE A 159 19.78 2.78 -10.08
CA ILE A 159 19.92 3.98 -9.26
C ILE A 159 19.30 3.75 -7.86
N ALA A 160 18.13 3.13 -7.78
CA ALA A 160 17.49 2.83 -6.51
C ALA A 160 18.17 1.67 -5.78
N SER A 161 18.48 1.85 -4.50
CA SER A 161 19.09 0.81 -3.66
C SER A 161 18.24 -0.47 -3.62
N ARG A 162 18.91 -1.60 -3.40
CA ARG A 162 18.25 -2.89 -3.20
C ARG A 162 17.39 -2.85 -1.94
N ARG A 163 16.16 -3.33 -2.07
CA ARG A 163 15.24 -3.51 -0.95
C ARG A 163 14.73 -4.95 -0.93
N HIS A 164 14.75 -5.52 0.27
CA HIS A 164 14.15 -6.82 0.55
C HIS A 164 12.64 -6.80 0.32
N LEU A 165 12.11 -7.88 -0.27
CA LEU A 165 10.68 -8.08 -0.44
C LEU A 165 10.18 -9.16 0.53
N VAL A 166 10.64 -10.39 0.35
CA VAL A 166 10.11 -11.56 1.06
C VAL A 166 11.05 -12.75 0.94
N HIS A 167 11.08 -13.61 1.97
CA HIS A 167 11.65 -14.95 1.90
C HIS A 167 10.59 -15.95 1.46
N ASN A 168 10.99 -17.04 0.80
CA ASN A 168 10.07 -18.17 0.60
C ASN A 168 9.70 -18.80 1.95
N ILE A 169 8.61 -19.58 1.94
CA ILE A 169 8.26 -20.43 3.08
C ILE A 169 9.35 -21.51 3.23
N PRO A 170 9.98 -21.63 4.42
CA PRO A 170 11.06 -22.59 4.63
C PRO A 170 10.64 -24.05 4.42
N ALA A 171 11.50 -24.82 3.77
CA ALA A 171 11.38 -26.26 3.53
C ALA A 171 10.04 -26.69 2.92
N SER A 172 9.49 -25.88 2.01
CA SER A 172 8.22 -26.16 1.30
C SER A 172 8.47 -26.40 -0.19
N ARG A 173 7.87 -27.47 -0.74
CA ARG A 173 7.79 -27.68 -2.21
C ARG A 173 6.51 -27.13 -2.84
N ASP A 174 5.56 -26.74 -2.01
CA ASP A 174 4.31 -26.18 -2.48
C ASP A 174 4.54 -24.74 -2.91
N TYR A 175 4.02 -24.37 -4.08
CA TYR A 175 4.06 -23.00 -4.55
C TYR A 175 3.20 -22.11 -3.67
N HIS A 176 3.83 -21.06 -3.14
CA HIS A 176 3.17 -20.04 -2.33
C HIS A 176 3.12 -18.73 -3.08
N THR A 177 2.01 -18.00 -2.95
CA THR A 177 1.85 -16.68 -3.55
C THR A 177 2.04 -15.59 -2.51
N HIS A 178 3.08 -14.78 -2.69
CA HIS A 178 3.32 -13.56 -1.93
C HIS A 178 2.80 -12.36 -2.71
N ARG A 179 1.93 -11.57 -2.08
CA ARG A 179 1.46 -10.30 -2.61
C ARG A 179 1.90 -9.17 -1.68
N ILE A 180 2.77 -8.30 -2.18
CA ILE A 180 3.29 -7.15 -1.44
C ILE A 180 2.81 -5.88 -2.14
N GLN A 181 2.30 -4.92 -1.40
CA GLN A 181 1.87 -3.62 -1.92
C GLN A 181 2.48 -2.51 -1.08
N TRP A 182 3.08 -1.54 -1.76
CA TRP A 182 3.58 -0.31 -1.17
C TRP A 182 2.86 0.87 -1.78
N ASP A 183 2.32 1.73 -0.92
CA ASP A 183 1.62 2.95 -1.28
C ASP A 183 2.41 4.16 -0.78
N ASN A 184 2.58 5.16 -1.65
CA ASN A 184 3.07 6.48 -1.29
C ASN A 184 1.84 7.38 -1.06
N ALA A 185 1.05 7.03 -0.06
CA ALA A 185 -0.14 7.79 0.30
C ALA A 185 0.27 9.10 0.97
N LEU A 186 -0.27 10.22 0.49
CA LEU A 186 -0.16 11.52 1.16
C LEU A 186 -1.05 11.59 2.43
N HIS A 187 -1.96 10.63 2.61
CA HIS A 187 -3.05 10.68 3.60
C HIS A 187 -3.20 9.42 4.46
N ASP A 188 -2.23 8.49 4.46
CA ASP A 188 -2.28 7.34 5.36
C ASP A 188 -1.48 7.65 6.63
N ASP A 189 -2.20 7.84 7.75
CA ASP A 189 -1.63 8.06 9.09
C ASP A 189 -1.02 6.78 9.70
N SER A 190 -1.04 5.66 8.97
CA SER A 190 -0.22 4.50 9.32
C SER A 190 1.24 4.95 9.43
N PRO A 191 2.02 4.48 10.42
CA PRO A 191 3.43 4.86 10.57
C PRO A 191 4.20 4.36 9.36
N ALA A 192 4.21 5.18 8.31
CA ALA A 192 4.85 4.87 7.07
C ALA A 192 6.33 4.69 7.38
N ASP A 193 6.88 3.56 6.95
CA ASP A 193 8.31 3.32 6.93
C ASP A 193 8.95 4.49 6.15
N GLY A 194 9.53 5.46 6.88
CA GLY A 194 10.07 6.67 6.28
C GLY A 194 11.16 6.37 5.25
N GLN A 195 11.88 5.26 5.43
CA GLN A 195 12.87 4.79 4.47
C GLN A 195 12.20 4.22 3.22
N LEU A 196 10.99 3.65 3.32
CA LEU A 196 10.18 3.26 2.16
C LEU A 196 9.71 4.46 1.38
N LEU A 197 9.15 5.47 2.07
CA LEU A 197 8.68 6.69 1.42
C LEU A 197 9.83 7.42 0.72
N GLU A 198 10.99 7.55 1.38
CA GLU A 198 12.18 8.15 0.80
C GLU A 198 12.67 7.36 -0.42
N TRP A 199 12.75 6.03 -0.31
CA TRP A 199 13.11 5.16 -1.42
C TRP A 199 12.15 5.31 -2.61
N MET A 200 10.83 5.28 -2.37
CA MET A 200 9.81 5.46 -3.40
C MET A 200 9.88 6.85 -4.03
N SER A 201 10.20 7.88 -3.24
CA SER A 201 10.32 9.27 -3.68
C SER A 201 11.60 9.52 -4.50
N SER A 202 12.64 8.71 -4.31
CA SER A 202 13.92 8.80 -5.04
C SER A 202 13.82 8.36 -6.50
N ILE A 203 12.76 7.64 -6.86
CA ILE A 203 12.57 7.04 -8.18
C ILE A 203 11.98 8.09 -9.14
N ALA A 204 12.71 8.38 -10.21
CA ALA A 204 12.31 9.33 -11.24
C ALA A 204 11.80 8.64 -12.52
N GLY A 205 11.22 9.43 -13.43
CA GLY A 205 10.86 8.98 -14.77
C GLY A 205 12.02 8.35 -15.53
N ARG A 206 11.72 7.41 -16.43
CA ARG A 206 12.68 6.62 -17.24
C ARG A 206 13.57 5.65 -16.47
N GLN A 207 13.44 5.56 -15.15
CA GLN A 207 14.14 4.54 -14.38
C GLN A 207 13.48 3.17 -14.49
N GLU A 208 14.21 2.14 -14.09
CA GLU A 208 13.76 0.75 -14.10
C GLU A 208 13.72 0.22 -12.67
N LEU A 209 12.62 -0.46 -12.33
CA LEU A 209 12.49 -1.26 -11.13
C LEU A 209 12.50 -2.73 -11.51
N SER A 210 13.49 -3.44 -10.98
CA SER A 210 13.82 -4.80 -11.35
C SER A 210 13.75 -5.70 -10.12
N VAL A 211 13.07 -6.83 -10.25
CA VAL A 211 12.91 -7.84 -9.20
C VAL A 211 13.90 -8.97 -9.43
N PHE A 212 14.56 -9.42 -8.36
CA PHE A 212 15.60 -10.44 -8.39
C PHE A 212 15.23 -11.56 -7.44
N ALA A 213 15.36 -12.80 -7.93
CA ALA A 213 15.28 -14.00 -7.11
C ALA A 213 16.68 -14.37 -6.64
N ARG A 214 16.79 -14.78 -5.38
CA ARG A 214 18.06 -15.15 -4.74
C ARG A 214 17.98 -16.50 -4.05
N ALA A 215 19.12 -17.15 -3.99
CA ALA A 215 19.37 -18.36 -3.20
C ALA A 215 20.78 -18.29 -2.60
N GLN A 216 20.96 -18.79 -1.38
CA GLN A 216 22.26 -18.85 -0.71
C GLN A 216 22.43 -20.21 -0.02
N PHE A 217 23.69 -20.66 0.07
CA PHE A 217 24.11 -21.95 0.62
C PHE A 217 23.86 -23.14 -0.30
N GLY A 218 24.89 -23.99 -0.41
CA GLY A 218 24.83 -25.20 -1.22
C GLY A 218 23.63 -26.07 -0.86
N GLY A 219 22.84 -26.43 -1.87
CA GLY A 219 21.63 -27.25 -1.69
C GLY A 219 20.33 -26.46 -1.60
N TRP A 220 20.39 -25.12 -1.48
CA TRP A 220 19.23 -24.26 -1.58
C TRP A 220 18.92 -23.88 -3.04
N ALA A 221 17.63 -23.89 -3.37
CA ALA A 221 17.14 -23.55 -4.69
C ALA A 221 15.83 -22.78 -4.61
N ASN A 222 15.77 -21.62 -5.27
CA ASN A 222 14.57 -20.82 -5.39
C ASN A 222 13.84 -21.19 -6.68
N HIS A 223 12.70 -21.87 -6.54
CA HIS A 223 11.85 -22.28 -7.65
C HIS A 223 10.76 -21.23 -7.86
N VAL A 224 10.87 -20.47 -8.93
CA VAL A 224 9.93 -19.41 -9.28
C VAL A 224 9.01 -19.90 -10.39
N ARG A 225 7.70 -19.80 -10.20
CA ARG A 225 6.70 -20.05 -11.25
C ARG A 225 6.29 -18.78 -11.96
N LYS A 226 6.17 -17.70 -11.19
CA LYS A 226 5.71 -16.40 -11.69
C LYS A 226 6.20 -15.28 -10.80
N VAL A 227 6.65 -14.19 -11.42
CA VAL A 227 6.85 -12.91 -10.73
C VAL A 227 6.24 -11.82 -11.59
N SER A 228 5.53 -10.89 -10.96
CA SER A 228 5.13 -9.64 -11.58
C SER A 228 5.32 -8.46 -10.67
N ILE A 229 5.72 -7.34 -11.27
CA ILE A 229 5.78 -6.03 -10.64
C ILE A 229 4.84 -5.09 -11.41
N GLU A 230 3.94 -4.43 -10.70
CA GLU A 230 3.07 -3.38 -11.22
C GLU A 230 3.44 -2.07 -10.55
N VAL A 231 3.73 -1.05 -11.35
CA VAL A 231 4.16 0.27 -10.91
C VAL A 231 3.11 1.27 -11.36
N TYR A 232 2.63 2.12 -10.44
CA TYR A 232 1.63 3.14 -10.70
C TYR A 232 2.22 4.52 -10.47
N CYS A 233 2.11 5.39 -11.48
CA CYS A 233 2.73 6.72 -11.47
C CYS A 233 1.77 7.85 -11.80
N ALA A 234 1.87 8.94 -11.05
CA ALA A 234 1.13 10.18 -11.31
C ALA A 234 1.83 11.05 -12.36
N CYS A 235 1.04 11.72 -13.21
CA CYS A 235 1.53 12.55 -14.32
C CYS A 235 1.18 14.03 -14.18
N VAL A 236 0.07 14.33 -13.51
CA VAL A 236 -0.47 15.67 -13.23
C VAL A 236 -0.70 15.81 -11.74
#